data_AF-A0A8S2AV15-F1
#
_entry.id   AF-A0A8S2AV15-F1
#
_cell.length_a   1.000
_cell.length_b   1.000
_cell.length_c   1.000
_cell.angle_alpha   90.00
_cell.angle_beta   90.00
_cell.angle_gamma   90.00
#
_symmetry.space_group_name_H-M   'P 1'
#
loop_
_entity.id
_entity.type
_entity.pdbx_description
1 polymer ?
#
loop_
_entity_poly.entity_id
_entity_poly.type
_entity_poly.pdbx_seq_one_letter_code
_entity_poly.pdbx_strand_id
1 'polypeptide(L)'
;MDVSNETVETTDLRRPLVNPADTEVKPLSEVGLESVLTESSLSYRRRVYLGACIEMKVLSRLALPAILIYLVNSGMGISARIFAGHVGSQELAAASIGNSCFNLVYGLMVRPSETTNLADLRRPLVVPVVSERKPPADVGLESVLTERNLPYRRRVYLGACIEMKLLFRLALPAILVYLVNSGMGISARIFAGHLGKNELAAASIANSCFSLVYGLMLGMGSAVETLCGQAYGAHRYEMLGIYLQRATIVLALVGLPMTLLYTFSYPILILLGEPKTVSYMGSKYIAGLIPQIFAYAVNFTAQKFLQAQSVVAPSAYISAAALILQILLTWTTVYVMDMGLMGIAYVLTISWWVIVGSQCFYIAVSPKFRHTWTGLSWRSFQGLWSFFKLSAGSAVMICLEMWYSQILVLLAGLLKDPARSLDSLSICMSISALSFMVSVGFNAAVSVRTSNELGAGNPKSALFSTWTATFVSFVISVTEALAVIWFRNYVSYIFTSDADVAKAVSDLCPFLAITIILNGIQPVLSGVAVGCGWQTYVAYVNVGCYYVVGIPVGCILGFTFDFQAKGIWTGMIGGTLMQTLILLYVTYRTDWDKEVETARKRLDMWEDKKEPLQS
;
A
#
# COMPACT_ATOMS: atom_id res chain seq x y z
N MET A 1 57.28 -34.04 32.41
CA MET A 1 56.56 -35.21 31.88
C MET A 1 55.14 -34.76 31.59
N ASP A 2 54.90 -34.57 30.30
CA ASP A 2 53.66 -34.57 29.52
C ASP A 2 52.42 -33.82 30.01
N VAL A 3 52.23 -32.65 29.39
CA VAL A 3 50.93 -32.00 29.20
C VAL A 3 50.52 -32.29 27.75
N SER A 4 49.56 -33.20 27.57
CA SER A 4 49.03 -33.57 26.26
C SER A 4 47.93 -32.61 25.79
N ASN A 5 48.07 -32.17 24.54
CA ASN A 5 47.13 -31.39 23.74
C ASN A 5 45.70 -31.96 23.74
N GLU A 6 44.71 -31.15 24.15
CA GLU A 6 43.32 -31.29 23.72
C GLU A 6 43.10 -30.46 22.44
N THR A 7 42.94 -31.16 21.32
CA THR A 7 42.51 -30.58 20.05
C THR A 7 41.03 -30.25 20.09
N VAL A 8 40.69 -28.97 19.87
CA VAL A 8 39.34 -28.47 19.63
C VAL A 8 38.77 -29.08 18.34
N GLU A 9 37.76 -29.96 18.47
CA GLU A 9 36.99 -30.47 17.34
C GLU A 9 36.18 -29.33 16.70
N THR A 10 36.67 -28.81 15.56
CA THR A 10 35.89 -27.97 14.65
C THR A 10 34.78 -28.81 14.04
N THR A 11 33.54 -28.59 14.49
CA THR A 11 32.35 -29.28 13.95
C THR A 11 32.09 -28.81 12.51
N ASP A 12 32.46 -29.63 11.54
CA ASP A 12 32.29 -29.35 10.12
C ASP A 12 30.79 -29.30 9.73
N LEU A 13 30.30 -28.08 9.48
CA LEU A 13 28.90 -27.77 9.20
C LEU A 13 28.39 -28.28 7.84
N ARG A 14 29.26 -28.91 7.02
CA ARG A 14 28.92 -29.39 5.67
C ARG A 14 28.66 -30.89 5.55
N ARG A 15 28.71 -31.67 6.64
CA ARG A 15 28.45 -33.13 6.54
C ARG A 15 27.02 -33.43 6.06
N PRO A 16 26.84 -34.22 4.98
CA PRO A 16 25.53 -34.65 4.52
C PRO A 16 24.85 -35.58 5.52
N LEU A 17 23.51 -35.57 5.52
CA LEU A 17 22.65 -36.39 6.36
C LEU A 17 22.70 -37.86 5.89
N VAL A 18 23.52 -38.72 6.49
CA VAL A 18 23.36 -40.17 6.28
C VAL A 18 23.72 -40.95 7.54
N ASN A 19 22.78 -41.79 7.99
CA ASN A 19 23.02 -43.04 8.71
C ASN A 19 23.16 -44.13 7.62
N PRO A 20 24.16 -45.04 7.64
CA PRO A 20 24.56 -45.84 6.47
C PRO A 20 23.54 -46.88 5.92
N ALA A 21 22.27 -46.84 6.33
CA ALA A 21 21.30 -47.90 6.05
C ALA A 21 20.10 -47.51 5.15
N ASP A 22 19.89 -46.22 4.81
CA ASP A 22 18.74 -45.82 3.99
C ASP A 22 19.18 -45.10 2.69
N THR A 23 19.17 -45.85 1.59
CA THR A 23 19.37 -45.33 0.23
C THR A 23 18.06 -44.78 -0.34
N GLU A 24 17.76 -43.52 -0.07
CA GLU A 24 17.01 -42.63 -0.98
C GLU A 24 17.20 -41.16 -0.56
N VAL A 25 18.00 -40.41 -1.32
CA VAL A 25 18.25 -38.98 -1.06
C VAL A 25 17.02 -38.19 -1.51
N LYS A 26 16.09 -37.90 -0.59
CA LYS A 26 15.01 -36.95 -0.87
C LYS A 26 15.56 -35.52 -0.98
N PRO A 27 15.25 -34.78 -2.05
CA PRO A 27 15.66 -33.39 -2.18
C PRO A 27 15.05 -32.55 -1.06
N LEU A 28 15.80 -31.58 -0.52
CA LEU A 28 15.38 -30.66 0.56
C LEU A 28 14.05 -29.91 0.31
N SER A 29 13.48 -30.00 -0.89
CA SER A 29 12.17 -29.47 -1.26
C SER A 29 10.98 -30.26 -0.72
N GLU A 30 11.18 -31.50 -0.28
CA GLU A 30 10.10 -32.40 0.16
C GLU A 30 10.03 -32.58 1.69
N VAL A 31 11.00 -32.03 2.42
CA VAL A 31 11.05 -32.14 3.88
C VAL A 31 10.29 -30.97 4.50
N GLY A 32 9.18 -31.28 5.19
CA GLY A 32 8.36 -30.28 5.87
C GLY A 32 9.10 -29.59 7.02
N LEU A 33 8.88 -28.28 7.21
CA LEU A 33 9.48 -27.52 8.31
C LEU A 33 9.26 -28.18 9.68
N GLU A 34 8.08 -28.79 9.86
CA GLU A 34 7.69 -29.48 11.08
C GLU A 34 8.47 -30.77 11.33
N SER A 35 8.81 -31.54 10.28
CA SER A 35 9.62 -32.76 10.45
C SER A 35 11.05 -32.42 10.87
N VAL A 36 11.65 -31.36 10.31
CA VAL A 36 13.00 -30.90 10.69
C VAL A 36 13.05 -30.36 12.12
N LEU A 37 12.02 -29.66 12.57
CA LEU A 37 11.99 -29.06 13.92
C LEU A 37 11.70 -30.09 15.02
N THR A 38 10.96 -31.16 14.70
CA THR A 38 10.60 -32.23 15.64
C THR A 38 11.62 -33.36 15.72
N GLU A 39 12.57 -33.43 14.78
CA GLU A 39 13.58 -34.49 14.72
C GLU A 39 14.58 -34.45 15.89
N SER A 40 14.46 -35.43 16.80
CA SER A 40 15.24 -35.52 18.04
C SER A 40 16.71 -35.87 17.83
N SER A 41 17.06 -36.43 16.67
CA SER A 41 18.45 -36.81 16.30
C SER A 41 19.34 -35.61 15.96
N LEU A 42 18.74 -34.42 15.74
CA LEU A 42 19.45 -33.20 15.36
C LEU A 42 19.69 -32.27 16.56
N SER A 43 20.92 -31.78 16.69
CA SER A 43 21.26 -30.75 17.68
C SER A 43 20.41 -29.48 17.46
N TYR A 44 20.09 -28.78 18.55
CA TYR A 44 19.22 -27.59 18.51
C TYR A 44 19.69 -26.54 17.49
N ARG A 45 21.01 -26.27 17.43
CA ARG A 45 21.59 -25.33 16.47
C ARG A 45 21.38 -25.77 15.01
N ARG A 46 21.44 -27.08 14.75
CA ARG A 46 21.28 -27.65 13.41
C ARG A 46 19.82 -27.63 12.96
N ARG A 47 18.86 -27.86 13.87
CA ARG A 47 17.42 -27.72 13.59
C ARG A 47 17.02 -26.30 13.24
N VAL A 48 17.53 -25.32 14.00
CA VAL A 48 17.28 -23.90 13.73
C VAL A 48 17.89 -23.49 12.38
N TYR A 49 19.11 -23.92 12.08
CA TYR A 49 19.77 -23.63 10.80
C TYR A 49 19.03 -24.24 9.60
N LEU A 50 18.69 -25.54 9.63
CA LEU A 50 17.93 -26.16 8.54
C LEU A 50 16.52 -25.56 8.42
N GLY A 51 15.84 -25.29 9.53
CA GLY A 51 14.54 -24.61 9.53
C GLY A 51 14.61 -23.23 8.90
N ALA A 52 15.63 -22.43 9.24
CA ALA A 52 15.89 -21.13 8.64
C ALA A 52 16.23 -21.24 7.14
N CYS A 53 16.99 -22.25 6.72
CA CYS A 53 17.27 -22.49 5.30
C CYS A 53 16.02 -22.88 4.51
N ILE A 54 15.14 -23.70 5.07
CA ILE A 54 13.86 -24.08 4.44
C ILE A 54 12.95 -22.85 4.33
N GLU A 55 12.77 -22.10 5.41
CA GLU A 55 12.02 -20.84 5.43
C GLU A 55 12.58 -19.81 4.44
N MET A 56 13.90 -19.56 4.45
CA MET A 56 14.57 -18.65 3.50
C MET A 56 14.38 -19.08 2.04
N LYS A 57 14.34 -20.39 1.76
CA LYS A 57 14.12 -20.92 0.41
C LYS A 57 12.66 -20.79 -0.02
N VAL A 58 11.71 -20.91 0.90
CA VAL A 58 10.29 -20.65 0.65
C VAL A 58 10.03 -19.15 0.46
N LEU A 59 10.58 -18.31 1.34
CA LEU A 59 10.51 -16.85 1.25
C LEU A 59 11.15 -16.34 -0.04
N SER A 60 12.31 -16.86 -0.44
CA SER A 60 12.94 -16.48 -1.71
C SER A 60 12.10 -16.91 -2.91
N ARG A 61 11.52 -18.12 -2.93
CA ARG A 61 10.58 -18.53 -4.00
C ARG A 61 9.33 -17.66 -4.07
N LEU A 62 8.83 -17.17 -2.94
CA LEU A 62 7.67 -16.26 -2.89
C LEU A 62 8.04 -14.83 -3.29
N ALA A 63 9.22 -14.35 -2.90
CA ALA A 63 9.66 -12.96 -3.09
C ALA A 63 10.30 -12.72 -4.45
N LEU A 64 10.98 -13.70 -5.05
CA LEU A 64 11.71 -13.54 -6.32
C LEU A 64 10.82 -12.99 -7.46
N PRO A 65 9.59 -13.49 -7.68
CA PRO A 65 8.72 -12.96 -8.74
C PRO A 65 8.33 -11.49 -8.50
N ALA A 66 8.06 -11.13 -7.24
CA ALA A 66 7.75 -9.75 -6.87
C ALA A 66 8.96 -8.82 -7.05
N ILE A 67 10.16 -9.29 -6.68
CA ILE A 67 11.43 -8.56 -6.88
C ILE A 67 11.77 -8.43 -8.37
N LEU A 68 11.56 -9.48 -9.17
CA LEU A 68 11.86 -9.45 -10.61
C LEU A 68 10.91 -8.50 -11.35
N ILE A 69 9.61 -8.55 -11.04
CA ILE A 69 8.63 -7.61 -11.60
C ILE A 69 8.89 -6.20 -11.06
N TYR A 70 9.30 -6.05 -9.80
CA TYR A 70 9.78 -4.77 -9.26
C TYR A 70 10.93 -4.21 -10.10
N LEU A 71 11.97 -5.00 -10.39
CA LEU A 71 13.09 -4.56 -11.21
C LEU A 71 12.67 -4.21 -12.65
N VAL A 72 11.81 -5.01 -13.28
CA VAL A 72 11.33 -4.79 -14.65
C VAL A 72 10.46 -3.54 -14.73
N ASN A 73 9.49 -3.39 -13.82
CA ASN A 73 8.58 -2.26 -13.81
C ASN A 73 9.26 -0.96 -13.36
N SER A 74 10.26 -1.06 -12.48
CA SER A 74 11.14 0.04 -12.12
C SER A 74 12.03 0.46 -13.29
N GLY A 75 12.57 -0.50 -14.06
CA GLY A 75 13.32 -0.20 -15.29
C GLY A 75 12.50 0.59 -16.31
N MET A 76 11.19 0.33 -16.41
CA MET A 76 10.28 1.06 -17.30
C MET A 76 9.91 2.47 -16.77
N GLY A 77 9.74 2.65 -15.47
CA GLY A 77 9.48 3.97 -14.87
C GLY A 77 10.69 4.89 -14.91
N ILE A 78 11.87 4.30 -14.72
CA ILE A 78 13.15 4.95 -14.84
C ILE A 78 13.38 5.32 -16.31
N SER A 79 13.12 4.44 -17.27
CA SER A 79 13.30 4.76 -18.70
C SER A 79 12.45 5.96 -19.16
N ALA A 80 11.19 6.07 -18.75
CA ALA A 80 10.35 7.24 -19.09
C ALA A 80 10.94 8.58 -18.59
N ARG A 81 11.54 8.57 -17.39
CA ARG A 81 12.19 9.74 -16.79
C ARG A 81 13.60 9.98 -17.33
N ILE A 82 14.32 8.92 -17.72
CA ILE A 82 15.58 8.98 -18.47
C ILE A 82 15.33 9.65 -19.81
N PHE A 83 14.31 9.21 -20.55
CA PHE A 83 13.95 9.79 -21.83
C PHE A 83 13.59 11.26 -21.65
N ALA A 84 12.75 11.62 -20.67
CA ALA A 84 12.45 13.03 -20.37
C ALA A 84 13.70 13.84 -19.97
N GLY A 85 14.61 13.27 -19.17
CA GLY A 85 15.88 13.89 -18.78
C GLY A 85 16.86 14.09 -19.94
N HIS A 86 16.78 13.25 -20.99
CA HIS A 86 17.56 13.41 -22.23
C HIS A 86 16.95 14.46 -23.18
N VAL A 87 15.68 14.85 -23.02
CA VAL A 87 15.06 15.93 -23.82
C VAL A 87 15.34 17.33 -23.25
N GLY A 88 15.57 17.45 -21.94
CA GLY A 88 16.10 18.67 -21.30
C GLY A 88 15.64 18.89 -19.85
N SER A 89 16.47 19.56 -19.05
CA SER A 89 16.22 19.87 -17.61
C SER A 89 14.96 20.69 -17.36
N GLN A 90 14.67 21.68 -18.22
CA GLN A 90 13.47 22.53 -18.06
C GLN A 90 12.15 21.76 -18.27
N GLU A 91 12.14 20.71 -19.10
CA GLU A 91 10.95 19.90 -19.37
C GLU A 91 10.66 18.92 -18.23
N LEU A 92 11.71 18.39 -17.58
CA LEU A 92 11.60 17.55 -16.37
C LEU A 92 11.04 18.35 -15.18
N ALA A 93 11.52 19.58 -14.99
CA ALA A 93 11.04 20.50 -13.96
C ALA A 93 9.59 20.94 -14.21
N ALA A 94 9.23 21.30 -15.45
CA ALA A 94 7.87 21.70 -15.81
C ALA A 94 6.83 20.57 -15.61
N ALA A 95 7.18 19.34 -15.98
CA ALA A 95 6.33 18.17 -15.75
C ALA A 95 6.13 17.87 -14.25
N SER A 96 7.15 18.14 -13.42
CA SER A 96 7.09 17.97 -11.97
C SER A 96 6.24 19.06 -11.29
N ILE A 97 6.32 20.30 -11.77
CA ILE A 97 5.54 21.44 -11.25
C ILE A 97 4.06 21.32 -11.63
N GLY A 98 3.74 20.99 -12.89
CA GLY A 98 2.36 20.83 -13.35
C GLY A 98 1.58 19.77 -12.55
N ASN A 99 2.27 18.69 -12.16
CA ASN A 99 1.73 17.66 -11.27
C ASN A 99 1.41 18.13 -9.85
N SER A 100 2.20 19.07 -9.34
CA SER A 100 2.15 19.50 -7.94
C SER A 100 1.12 20.62 -7.74
N CYS A 101 0.97 21.53 -8.72
CA CYS A 101 0.04 22.67 -8.66
C CYS A 101 -1.45 22.25 -8.72
N PHE A 102 -1.78 21.21 -9.47
CA PHE A 102 -3.15 20.72 -9.62
C PHE A 102 -3.76 20.13 -8.35
N ASN A 103 -2.92 19.54 -7.48
CA ASN A 103 -3.35 18.88 -6.25
C ASN A 103 -3.70 19.88 -5.13
N LEU A 104 -3.26 21.14 -5.25
CA LEU A 104 -3.33 22.14 -4.18
C LEU A 104 -4.64 22.96 -4.16
N VAL A 105 -5.27 23.18 -5.33
CA VAL A 105 -6.40 24.12 -5.48
C VAL A 105 -7.73 23.56 -4.94
N TYR A 106 -7.83 22.25 -4.68
CA TYR A 106 -9.09 21.60 -4.29
C TYR A 106 -9.30 21.45 -2.77
N GLY A 107 -8.33 21.86 -1.94
CA GLY A 107 -8.36 21.71 -0.47
C GLY A 107 -9.07 22.83 0.30
N LEU A 108 -9.63 23.82 -0.38
CA LEU A 108 -10.26 24.99 0.24
C LEU A 108 -11.76 25.03 -0.06
N MET A 109 -12.55 24.20 0.62
CA MET A 109 -13.96 24.51 0.93
C MET A 109 -14.57 23.48 1.91
N VAL A 110 -15.08 24.00 3.04
CA VAL A 110 -16.20 23.53 3.88
C VAL A 110 -15.85 23.44 5.38
N ARG A 111 -16.57 24.24 6.19
CA ARG A 111 -16.73 24.17 7.65
C ARG A 111 -18.05 23.45 7.98
N PRO A 112 -18.15 22.63 9.05
CA PRO A 112 -19.40 22.00 9.47
C PRO A 112 -20.01 22.65 10.73
N SER A 113 -21.31 22.43 10.97
CA SER A 113 -22.01 22.71 12.23
C SER A 113 -22.95 21.56 12.64
N GLU A 114 -23.13 21.42 13.96
CA GLU A 114 -23.56 20.25 14.77
C GLU A 114 -25.08 20.16 15.07
N THR A 115 -25.51 19.04 15.70
CA THR A 115 -26.39 18.87 16.93
C THR A 115 -27.37 17.66 16.85
N THR A 116 -27.18 16.57 17.65
CA THR A 116 -27.84 16.10 18.93
C THR A 116 -29.32 15.58 18.80
N ASN A 117 -29.93 14.65 19.58
CA ASN A 117 -29.64 13.84 20.78
C ASN A 117 -30.72 12.73 21.04
N LEU A 118 -30.33 11.66 21.76
CA LEU A 118 -30.94 10.89 22.89
C LEU A 118 -32.29 10.08 22.91
N ALA A 119 -32.13 8.85 23.48
CA ALA A 119 -32.98 8.05 24.41
C ALA A 119 -34.22 7.30 23.84
N ASP A 120 -34.59 6.06 24.21
CA ASP A 120 -34.60 5.39 25.52
C ASP A 120 -34.99 3.86 25.43
N LEU A 121 -34.57 3.04 26.42
CA LEU A 121 -35.26 1.86 27.06
C LEU A 121 -35.67 0.62 26.19
N ARG A 122 -35.52 -0.68 26.53
CA ARG A 122 -35.40 -1.50 27.76
C ARG A 122 -34.95 -2.96 27.40
N ARG A 123 -34.26 -3.63 28.34
CA ARG A 123 -33.86 -5.07 28.41
C ARG A 123 -35.09 -6.00 28.70
N PRO A 124 -35.10 -7.36 28.55
CA PRO A 124 -34.10 -8.29 29.14
C PRO A 124 -33.85 -9.71 28.53
N LEU A 125 -32.67 -10.25 28.91
CA LEU A 125 -32.26 -11.62 29.31
C LEU A 125 -32.93 -12.90 28.73
N VAL A 126 -32.14 -13.76 28.05
CA VAL A 126 -32.12 -15.24 28.22
C VAL A 126 -30.69 -15.80 28.01
N VAL A 127 -30.34 -16.78 28.84
CA VAL A 127 -29.04 -17.45 29.14
C VAL A 127 -28.74 -18.62 28.17
N PRO A 128 -27.47 -19.08 28.00
CA PRO A 128 -27.00 -19.77 26.80
C PRO A 128 -27.13 -21.30 26.88
N VAL A 129 -27.27 -21.94 25.72
CA VAL A 129 -27.11 -23.40 25.57
C VAL A 129 -25.72 -23.69 25.01
N VAL A 130 -25.03 -24.59 25.71
CA VAL A 130 -23.62 -24.96 25.57
C VAL A 130 -23.47 -26.21 24.69
N SER A 131 -22.41 -26.17 23.87
CA SER A 131 -21.55 -27.27 23.41
C SER A 131 -22.09 -28.28 22.39
N GLU A 132 -21.61 -28.11 21.15
CA GLU A 132 -21.11 -29.23 20.36
C GLU A 132 -19.67 -28.99 19.88
N ARG A 133 -18.88 -30.06 19.86
CA ARG A 133 -17.40 -30.11 19.85
C ARG A 133 -16.78 -29.54 18.57
N LYS A 134 -15.78 -28.66 18.75
CA LYS A 134 -14.88 -28.18 17.68
C LYS A 134 -13.93 -29.30 17.20
N PRO A 135 -13.68 -29.44 15.89
CA PRO A 135 -12.55 -30.21 15.36
C PRO A 135 -11.19 -29.53 15.72
N PRO A 136 -10.04 -30.25 15.67
CA PRO A 136 -8.78 -29.78 16.24
C PRO A 136 -8.29 -28.51 15.55
N ALA A 137 -7.89 -27.53 16.36
CA ALA A 137 -7.49 -26.20 15.94
C ALA A 137 -6.22 -26.22 15.07
N ASP A 138 -6.26 -25.54 13.92
CA ASP A 138 -5.06 -24.87 13.41
C ASP A 138 -4.43 -24.12 14.59
N VAL A 139 -3.15 -24.35 14.85
CA VAL A 139 -2.41 -23.69 15.94
C VAL A 139 -2.33 -22.20 15.61
N GLY A 140 -3.37 -21.45 15.99
CA GLY A 140 -3.50 -20.03 15.72
C GLY A 140 -2.43 -19.23 16.45
N LEU A 141 -2.00 -18.10 15.88
CA LEU A 141 -1.02 -17.22 16.49
C LEU A 141 -1.37 -16.89 17.95
N GLU A 142 -2.65 -16.67 18.24
CA GLU A 142 -3.15 -16.36 19.59
C GLU A 142 -2.92 -17.50 20.58
N SER A 143 -3.06 -18.75 20.14
CA SER A 143 -2.87 -19.92 21.01
C SER A 143 -1.41 -20.07 21.39
N VAL A 144 -0.49 -19.92 20.44
CA VAL A 144 0.97 -19.95 20.67
C VAL A 144 1.40 -18.82 21.61
N LEU A 145 0.89 -17.61 21.41
CA LEU A 145 1.24 -16.45 22.24
C LEU A 145 0.69 -16.57 23.67
N THR A 146 -0.48 -17.21 23.83
CA THR A 146 -1.17 -17.39 25.12
C THR A 146 -0.70 -18.62 25.89
N GLU A 147 -0.02 -19.56 25.24
CA GLU A 147 0.42 -20.81 25.85
C GLU A 147 1.44 -20.59 27.00
N ARG A 148 0.99 -20.79 28.24
CA ARG A 148 1.80 -20.54 29.44
C ARG A 148 2.94 -21.56 29.62
N ASN A 149 2.83 -22.73 29.00
CA ASN A 149 3.77 -23.84 29.14
C ASN A 149 5.06 -23.63 28.33
N LEU A 150 5.06 -22.70 27.37
CA LEU A 150 6.23 -22.41 26.54
C LEU A 150 7.05 -21.23 27.09
N PRO A 151 8.39 -21.34 27.14
CA PRO A 151 9.24 -20.23 27.54
C PRO A 151 9.04 -19.05 26.58
N TYR A 152 9.07 -17.82 27.12
CA TYR A 152 8.74 -16.60 26.38
C TYR A 152 9.49 -16.47 25.05
N ARG A 153 10.80 -16.75 25.03
CA ARG A 153 11.61 -16.71 23.80
C ARG A 153 11.11 -17.67 22.71
N ARG A 154 10.64 -18.85 23.09
CA ARG A 154 10.12 -19.85 22.16
C ARG A 154 8.75 -19.45 21.61
N ARG A 155 7.90 -18.82 22.43
CA ARG A 155 6.63 -18.23 21.98
C ARG A 155 6.84 -17.13 20.96
N VAL A 156 7.74 -16.19 21.25
CA VAL A 156 8.08 -15.08 20.33
C VAL A 156 8.66 -15.63 19.03
N TYR A 157 9.57 -16.62 19.09
CA TYR A 157 10.14 -17.23 17.89
C TYR A 157 9.08 -17.93 17.02
N LEU A 158 8.27 -18.82 17.62
CA LEU A 158 7.22 -19.53 16.89
C LEU A 158 6.17 -18.57 16.34
N GLY A 159 5.74 -17.61 17.15
CA GLY A 159 4.82 -16.54 16.73
C GLY A 159 5.39 -15.74 15.57
N ALA A 160 6.68 -15.37 15.61
CA ALA A 160 7.35 -14.67 14.53
C ALA A 160 7.39 -15.50 13.24
N CYS A 161 7.71 -16.79 13.31
CA CYS A 161 7.70 -17.66 12.12
C CYS A 161 6.30 -17.74 11.49
N ILE A 162 5.25 -17.94 12.31
CA ILE A 162 3.86 -17.98 11.83
C ILE A 162 3.48 -16.65 11.20
N GLU A 163 3.74 -15.54 11.91
CA GLU A 163 3.34 -14.22 11.48
C GLU A 163 4.10 -13.77 10.23
N MET A 164 5.39 -14.05 10.12
CA MET A 164 6.18 -13.77 8.92
C MET A 164 5.57 -14.45 7.70
N LYS A 165 5.22 -15.74 7.80
CA LYS A 165 4.60 -16.47 6.70
C LYS A 165 3.25 -15.87 6.29
N LEU A 166 2.41 -15.48 7.26
CA LEU A 166 1.12 -14.84 6.99
C LEU A 166 1.30 -13.44 6.38
N LEU A 167 2.20 -12.64 6.93
CA LEU A 167 2.48 -11.28 6.50
C LEU A 167 3.02 -11.24 5.07
N PHE A 168 4.05 -12.04 4.74
CA PHE A 168 4.63 -12.05 3.39
C PHE A 168 3.69 -12.63 2.33
N ARG A 169 2.79 -13.55 2.71
CA ARG A 169 1.74 -14.06 1.82
C ARG A 169 0.74 -12.98 1.40
N LEU A 170 0.57 -11.95 2.22
CA LEU A 170 -0.28 -10.79 1.93
C LEU A 170 0.51 -9.65 1.27
N ALA A 171 1.68 -9.33 1.84
CA ALA A 171 2.50 -8.18 1.43
C ALA A 171 3.04 -8.36 0.00
N LEU A 172 3.65 -9.50 -0.33
CA LEU A 172 4.31 -9.66 -1.64
C LEU A 172 3.33 -9.51 -2.81
N PRO A 173 2.15 -10.16 -2.83
CA PRO A 173 1.21 -9.93 -3.91
C PRO A 173 0.60 -8.52 -3.88
N ALA A 174 0.43 -7.90 -2.70
CA ALA A 174 -0.06 -6.52 -2.62
C ALA A 174 0.94 -5.53 -3.23
N ILE A 175 2.23 -5.65 -2.88
CA ILE A 175 3.34 -4.88 -3.48
C ILE A 175 3.29 -5.04 -5.00
N LEU A 176 3.15 -6.28 -5.48
CA LEU A 176 3.08 -6.56 -6.92
C LEU A 176 1.92 -5.84 -7.61
N VAL A 177 0.72 -5.86 -7.01
CA VAL A 177 -0.44 -5.14 -7.55
C VAL A 177 -0.16 -3.64 -7.64
N TYR A 178 0.33 -3.01 -6.57
CA TYR A 178 0.57 -1.56 -6.55
C TYR A 178 1.66 -1.13 -7.53
N LEU A 179 2.73 -1.92 -7.64
CA LEU A 179 3.76 -1.72 -8.66
C LEU A 179 3.16 -1.80 -10.05
N VAL A 180 2.54 -2.92 -10.40
CA VAL A 180 1.99 -3.15 -11.74
C VAL A 180 0.97 -2.07 -12.12
N ASN A 181 0.12 -1.67 -11.19
CA ASN A 181 -0.84 -0.58 -11.40
C ASN A 181 -0.16 0.75 -11.68
N SER A 182 0.95 1.06 -10.99
CA SER A 182 1.77 2.22 -11.29
C SER A 182 2.43 2.12 -12.68
N GLY A 183 2.84 0.91 -13.06
CA GLY A 183 3.40 0.58 -14.38
C GLY A 183 2.46 0.90 -15.54
N MET A 184 1.15 0.71 -15.36
CA MET A 184 0.14 1.03 -16.38
C MET A 184 0.10 2.51 -16.75
N GLY A 185 0.22 3.42 -15.76
CA GLY A 185 0.28 4.87 -16.01
C GLY A 185 1.64 5.33 -16.54
N ILE A 186 2.71 4.59 -16.24
CA ILE A 186 4.04 4.84 -16.79
C ILE A 186 4.07 4.46 -18.28
N SER A 187 3.60 3.26 -18.64
CA SER A 187 3.61 2.79 -20.02
C SER A 187 2.82 3.74 -20.93
N ALA A 188 1.65 4.21 -20.48
CA ALA A 188 0.85 5.19 -21.21
C ALA A 188 1.63 6.48 -21.53
N ARG A 189 2.41 6.99 -20.57
CA ARG A 189 3.28 8.17 -20.79
C ARG A 189 4.43 7.90 -21.75
N ILE A 190 5.02 6.71 -21.71
CA ILE A 190 6.07 6.31 -22.66
C ILE A 190 5.54 6.35 -24.10
N PHE A 191 4.38 5.74 -24.36
CA PHE A 191 3.77 5.79 -25.68
C PHE A 191 3.41 7.22 -26.10
N ALA A 192 2.91 8.05 -25.18
CA ALA A 192 2.64 9.46 -25.48
C ALA A 192 3.92 10.25 -25.80
N GLY A 193 5.03 9.92 -25.14
CA GLY A 193 6.37 10.45 -25.42
C GLY A 193 6.85 10.20 -26.85
N HIS A 194 6.55 9.01 -27.40
CA HIS A 194 6.90 8.69 -28.77
C HIS A 194 6.02 9.38 -29.83
N LEU A 195 4.85 9.90 -29.44
CA LEU A 195 3.99 10.68 -30.34
C LEU A 195 4.48 12.12 -30.47
N GLY A 196 4.96 12.72 -29.38
CA GLY A 196 5.50 14.07 -29.38
C GLY A 196 5.54 14.72 -28.01
N LYS A 197 6.16 15.91 -27.95
CA LYS A 197 6.35 16.65 -26.69
C LYS A 197 5.02 17.14 -26.09
N ASN A 198 4.10 17.63 -26.94
CA ASN A 198 2.81 18.15 -26.48
C ASN A 198 1.90 17.02 -25.97
N GLU A 199 1.97 15.86 -26.62
CA GLU A 199 1.24 14.64 -26.28
C GLU A 199 1.73 14.07 -24.95
N LEU A 200 3.05 14.05 -24.72
CA LEU A 200 3.65 13.67 -23.45
C LEU A 200 3.22 14.60 -22.31
N ALA A 201 3.26 15.91 -22.53
CA ALA A 201 2.85 16.90 -21.54
C ALA A 201 1.37 16.71 -21.18
N ALA A 202 0.50 16.60 -22.19
CA ALA A 202 -0.93 16.34 -22.03
C ALA A 202 -1.21 15.04 -21.26
N ALA A 203 -0.56 13.93 -21.63
CA ALA A 203 -0.72 12.64 -20.97
C ALA A 203 -0.17 12.66 -19.53
N SER A 204 0.91 13.40 -19.27
CA SER A 204 1.53 13.49 -17.95
C SER A 204 0.65 14.25 -16.97
N ILE A 205 0.13 15.41 -17.39
CA ILE A 205 -0.80 16.20 -16.56
C ILE A 205 -2.08 15.41 -16.30
N ALA A 206 -2.65 14.80 -17.35
CA ALA A 206 -3.88 14.04 -17.23
C ALA A 206 -3.75 12.80 -16.34
N ASN A 207 -2.68 12.00 -16.48
CA ASN A 207 -2.45 10.84 -15.61
C ASN A 207 -2.28 11.25 -14.14
N SER A 208 -1.80 12.46 -13.90
CA SER A 208 -1.55 12.95 -12.54
C SER A 208 -2.79 13.51 -11.89
N CYS A 209 -3.67 14.14 -12.67
CA CYS A 209 -5.06 14.34 -12.30
C CYS A 209 -5.71 13.00 -11.90
N PHE A 210 -5.53 11.93 -12.67
CA PHE A 210 -6.07 10.62 -12.34
C PHE A 210 -5.39 9.94 -11.14
N SER A 211 -4.14 10.30 -10.82
CA SER A 211 -3.48 9.87 -9.60
C SER A 211 -4.18 10.40 -8.33
N LEU A 212 -4.83 11.58 -8.39
CA LEU A 212 -5.67 12.06 -7.30
C LEU A 212 -6.91 11.20 -7.12
N VAL A 213 -7.60 10.89 -8.23
CA VAL A 213 -8.77 10.01 -8.20
C VAL A 213 -8.37 8.64 -7.66
N TYR A 214 -7.23 8.12 -8.09
CA TYR A 214 -6.67 6.87 -7.59
C TYR A 214 -6.45 6.93 -6.07
N GLY A 215 -5.79 7.97 -5.57
CA GLY A 215 -5.54 8.15 -4.13
C GLY A 215 -6.83 8.26 -3.30
N LEU A 216 -7.80 9.05 -3.78
CA LEU A 216 -9.11 9.20 -3.14
C LEU A 216 -9.87 7.87 -3.08
N MET A 217 -9.95 7.15 -4.20
CA MET A 217 -10.67 5.88 -4.29
C MET A 217 -9.96 4.77 -3.49
N LEU A 218 -8.63 4.75 -3.48
CA LEU A 218 -7.82 3.87 -2.62
C LEU A 218 -8.10 4.15 -1.14
N GLY A 219 -8.10 5.42 -0.74
CA GLY A 219 -8.41 5.85 0.62
C GLY A 219 -9.81 5.44 1.03
N MET A 220 -10.84 5.85 0.28
CA MET A 220 -12.21 5.45 0.59
C MET A 220 -12.42 3.93 0.60
N GLY A 221 -11.73 3.21 -0.30
CA GLY A 221 -11.74 1.74 -0.34
C GLY A 221 -11.15 1.08 0.90
N SER A 222 -10.21 1.73 1.60
CA SER A 222 -9.60 1.16 2.82
C SER A 222 -10.59 0.93 3.97
N ALA A 223 -11.73 1.64 4.00
CA ALA A 223 -12.80 1.33 4.96
C ALA A 223 -13.39 -0.08 4.78
N VAL A 224 -13.35 -0.63 3.55
CA VAL A 224 -13.71 -2.02 3.26
C VAL A 224 -12.77 -2.97 3.96
N GLU A 225 -11.48 -2.64 4.03
CA GLU A 225 -10.47 -3.46 4.69
C GLU A 225 -10.77 -3.62 6.18
N THR A 226 -11.09 -2.51 6.86
CA THR A 226 -11.51 -2.52 8.27
C THR A 226 -12.77 -3.36 8.48
N LEU A 227 -13.83 -3.09 7.72
CA LEU A 227 -15.15 -3.71 7.93
C LEU A 227 -15.18 -5.17 7.49
N CYS A 228 -14.70 -5.48 6.28
CA CYS A 228 -14.63 -6.86 5.79
C CYS A 228 -13.60 -7.66 6.58
N GLY A 229 -12.47 -7.07 6.98
CA GLY A 229 -11.45 -7.78 7.75
C GLY A 229 -11.94 -8.15 9.15
N GLN A 230 -12.54 -7.20 9.87
CA GLN A 230 -13.15 -7.47 11.18
C GLN A 230 -14.30 -8.48 11.07
N ALA A 231 -15.15 -8.37 10.04
CA ALA A 231 -16.22 -9.33 9.82
C ALA A 231 -15.70 -10.73 9.46
N TYR A 232 -14.63 -10.81 8.66
CA TYR A 232 -13.99 -12.07 8.31
C TYR A 232 -13.41 -12.76 9.55
N GLY A 233 -12.69 -12.01 10.39
CA GLY A 233 -12.18 -12.48 11.67
C GLY A 233 -13.29 -12.97 12.61
N ALA A 234 -14.43 -12.26 12.64
CA ALA A 234 -15.60 -12.63 13.43
C ALA A 234 -16.45 -13.75 12.81
N HIS A 235 -16.01 -14.36 11.70
CA HIS A 235 -16.74 -15.37 10.93
C HIS A 235 -18.14 -14.94 10.42
N ARG A 236 -18.36 -13.63 10.25
CA ARG A 236 -19.60 -13.04 9.70
C ARG A 236 -19.51 -12.92 8.18
N TYR A 237 -19.33 -14.06 7.51
CA TYR A 237 -19.01 -14.12 6.08
C TYR A 237 -20.03 -13.45 5.17
N GLU A 238 -21.33 -13.59 5.46
CA GLU A 238 -22.41 -13.01 4.65
C GLU A 238 -22.33 -11.48 4.51
N MET A 239 -21.81 -10.80 5.55
CA MET A 239 -21.73 -9.34 5.57
C MET A 239 -20.64 -8.79 4.64
N LEU A 240 -19.62 -9.59 4.29
CA LEU A 240 -18.52 -9.13 3.43
C LEU A 240 -19.02 -8.71 2.05
N GLY A 241 -19.92 -9.51 1.45
CA GLY A 241 -20.50 -9.20 0.14
C GLY A 241 -21.39 -7.95 0.19
N ILE A 242 -22.08 -7.73 1.30
CA ILE A 242 -22.90 -6.52 1.52
C ILE A 242 -21.99 -5.28 1.64
N TYR A 243 -20.90 -5.36 2.41
CA TYR A 243 -19.93 -4.27 2.51
C TYR A 243 -19.26 -3.95 1.18
N LEU A 244 -18.88 -4.97 0.41
CA LEU A 244 -18.33 -4.80 -0.94
C LEU A 244 -19.29 -4.01 -1.84
N GLN A 245 -20.57 -4.41 -1.90
CA GLN A 245 -21.58 -3.73 -2.71
C GLN A 245 -21.83 -2.31 -2.23
N ARG A 246 -22.03 -2.12 -0.92
CA ARG A 246 -22.25 -0.81 -0.30
C ARG A 246 -21.11 0.14 -0.59
N ALA A 247 -19.87 -0.32 -0.41
CA ALA A 247 -18.68 0.46 -0.70
C ALA A 247 -18.61 0.85 -2.18
N THR A 248 -18.91 -0.10 -3.07
CA THR A 248 -18.88 0.15 -4.51
C THR A 248 -19.89 1.22 -4.91
N ILE A 249 -21.10 1.19 -4.33
CA ILE A 249 -22.12 2.23 -4.53
C ILE A 249 -21.61 3.58 -4.03
N VAL A 250 -21.07 3.65 -2.81
CA VAL A 250 -20.58 4.91 -2.23
C VAL A 250 -19.42 5.49 -3.06
N LEU A 251 -18.43 4.68 -3.44
CA LEU A 251 -17.32 5.14 -4.26
C LEU A 251 -17.78 5.55 -5.67
N ALA A 252 -18.74 4.85 -6.26
CA ALA A 252 -19.34 5.24 -7.55
C ALA A 252 -20.08 6.58 -7.43
N LEU A 253 -20.82 6.81 -6.34
CA LEU A 253 -21.49 8.09 -6.07
C LEU A 253 -20.49 9.24 -5.90
N VAL A 254 -19.33 8.99 -5.28
CA VAL A 254 -18.21 9.97 -5.22
C VAL A 254 -17.52 10.14 -6.57
N GLY A 255 -17.55 9.13 -7.44
CA GLY A 255 -17.08 9.23 -8.82
C GLY A 255 -17.88 10.21 -9.68
N LEU A 256 -19.16 10.44 -9.38
CA LEU A 256 -20.02 11.38 -10.12
C LEU A 256 -19.56 12.85 -10.05
N PRO A 257 -19.34 13.47 -8.86
CA PRO A 257 -18.82 14.83 -8.79
C PRO A 257 -17.41 14.95 -9.40
N MET A 258 -16.58 13.90 -9.29
CA MET A 258 -15.27 13.85 -9.95
C MET A 258 -15.41 13.85 -11.48
N THR A 259 -16.35 13.06 -12.01
CA THR A 259 -16.66 13.05 -13.44
C THR A 259 -17.07 14.44 -13.91
N LEU A 260 -17.99 15.09 -13.20
CA LEU A 260 -18.41 16.45 -13.51
C LEU A 260 -17.22 17.41 -13.51
N LEU A 261 -16.35 17.36 -12.49
CA LEU A 261 -15.15 18.18 -12.43
C LEU A 261 -14.25 17.98 -13.67
N TYR A 262 -13.99 16.73 -14.07
CA TYR A 262 -13.11 16.43 -15.21
C TYR A 262 -13.74 16.72 -16.58
N THR A 263 -15.07 16.83 -16.68
CA THR A 263 -15.69 17.37 -17.90
C THR A 263 -15.30 18.84 -18.15
N PHE A 264 -14.98 19.58 -17.09
CA PHE A 264 -14.44 20.94 -17.17
C PHE A 264 -12.90 20.98 -17.16
N SER A 265 -12.22 19.90 -17.54
CA SER A 265 -10.75 19.83 -17.51
C SER A 265 -10.06 20.90 -18.38
N TYR A 266 -10.61 21.26 -19.54
CA TYR A 266 -10.04 22.31 -20.40
C TYR A 266 -9.91 23.67 -19.72
N PRO A 267 -11.00 24.29 -19.19
CA PRO A 267 -10.88 25.55 -18.47
C PRO A 267 -10.05 25.44 -17.19
N ILE A 268 -10.07 24.29 -16.49
CA ILE A 268 -9.24 24.07 -15.31
C ILE A 268 -7.74 24.08 -15.69
N LEU A 269 -7.36 23.41 -16.78
CA LEU A 269 -5.99 23.41 -17.31
C LEU A 269 -5.51 24.80 -17.71
N ILE A 270 -6.36 25.58 -18.38
CA ILE A 270 -6.04 26.97 -18.70
C ILE A 270 -5.88 27.82 -17.43
N LEU A 271 -6.75 27.64 -16.44
CA LEU A 271 -6.70 28.36 -15.18
C LEU A 271 -5.38 28.10 -14.42
N LEU A 272 -4.86 26.89 -14.55
CA LEU A 272 -3.59 26.49 -13.93
C LEU A 272 -2.35 26.93 -14.73
N GLY A 273 -2.55 27.68 -15.82
CA GLY A 273 -1.49 28.32 -16.59
C GLY A 273 -0.93 27.47 -17.72
N GLU A 274 -1.55 26.34 -18.04
CA GLU A 274 -1.08 25.47 -19.12
C GLU A 274 -1.31 26.10 -20.51
N PRO A 275 -0.42 25.86 -21.49
CA PRO A 275 -0.61 26.32 -22.86
C PRO A 275 -1.89 25.75 -23.48
N LYS A 276 -2.63 26.57 -24.24
CA LYS A 276 -3.93 26.20 -24.85
C LYS A 276 -3.89 24.87 -25.62
N THR A 277 -2.78 24.59 -26.33
CA THR A 277 -2.59 23.34 -27.08
C THR A 277 -2.51 22.12 -26.16
N VAL A 278 -1.71 22.20 -25.10
CA VAL A 278 -1.58 21.15 -24.07
C VAL A 278 -2.87 20.99 -23.29
N SER A 279 -3.52 22.10 -22.89
CA SER A 279 -4.82 22.06 -22.21
C SER A 279 -5.89 21.38 -23.07
N TYR A 280 -5.93 21.66 -24.37
CA TYR A 280 -6.88 21.03 -25.30
C TYR A 280 -6.62 19.52 -25.44
N MET A 281 -5.37 19.13 -25.71
CA MET A 281 -4.99 17.70 -25.80
C MET A 281 -5.22 16.96 -24.48
N GLY A 282 -4.84 17.57 -23.36
CA GLY A 282 -5.03 17.02 -22.02
C GLY A 282 -6.51 16.83 -21.70
N SER A 283 -7.36 17.78 -22.06
CA SER A 283 -8.81 17.65 -21.84
C SER A 283 -9.44 16.50 -22.64
N LYS A 284 -9.02 16.30 -23.89
CA LYS A 284 -9.44 15.15 -24.71
C LYS A 284 -8.98 13.82 -24.10
N TYR A 285 -7.72 13.76 -23.67
CA TYR A 285 -7.19 12.57 -23.02
C TYR A 285 -7.94 12.25 -21.72
N ILE A 286 -8.18 13.26 -20.87
CA ILE A 286 -9.01 13.15 -19.66
C ILE A 286 -10.40 12.64 -19.99
N ALA A 287 -11.04 13.14 -21.04
CA ALA A 287 -12.36 12.66 -21.46
C ALA A 287 -12.37 11.15 -21.77
N GLY A 288 -11.30 10.64 -22.42
CA GLY A 288 -11.11 9.20 -22.65
C GLY A 288 -10.87 8.39 -21.37
N LEU A 289 -10.36 9.02 -20.31
CA LEU A 289 -10.12 8.40 -19.01
C LEU A 289 -11.33 8.47 -18.07
N ILE A 290 -12.35 9.29 -18.31
CA ILE A 290 -13.52 9.42 -17.40
C ILE A 290 -14.11 8.07 -16.96
N PRO A 291 -14.32 7.06 -17.84
CA PRO A 291 -14.87 5.78 -17.41
C PRO A 291 -13.96 5.00 -16.44
N GLN A 292 -12.67 5.33 -16.39
CA GLN A 292 -11.70 4.74 -15.46
C GLN A 292 -11.98 5.11 -13.99
N ILE A 293 -12.65 6.25 -13.73
CA ILE A 293 -13.05 6.65 -12.38
C ILE A 293 -13.95 5.59 -11.74
N PHE A 294 -14.90 5.06 -12.50
CA PHE A 294 -15.81 4.02 -12.03
C PHE A 294 -15.13 2.65 -11.99
N ALA A 295 -14.16 2.39 -12.88
CA ALA A 295 -13.33 1.20 -12.78
C ALA A 295 -12.52 1.20 -11.46
N TYR A 296 -12.00 2.35 -11.03
CA TYR A 296 -11.35 2.48 -9.72
C TYR A 296 -12.30 2.17 -8.56
N ALA A 297 -13.50 2.74 -8.59
CA ALA A 297 -14.50 2.49 -7.55
C ALA A 297 -14.77 0.99 -7.34
N VAL A 298 -14.91 0.22 -8.42
CA VAL A 298 -15.13 -1.23 -8.34
C VAL A 298 -13.84 -1.99 -8.01
N ASN A 299 -12.71 -1.63 -8.62
CA ASN A 299 -11.44 -2.32 -8.41
C ASN A 299 -10.99 -2.24 -6.96
N PHE A 300 -11.01 -1.06 -6.34
CA PHE A 300 -10.50 -0.93 -4.97
C PHE A 300 -11.37 -1.66 -3.96
N THR A 301 -12.69 -1.66 -4.13
CA THR A 301 -13.59 -2.39 -3.23
C THR A 301 -13.44 -3.91 -3.41
N ALA A 302 -13.38 -4.39 -4.65
CA ALA A 302 -13.15 -5.81 -4.95
C ALA A 302 -11.78 -6.29 -4.45
N GLN A 303 -10.73 -5.49 -4.69
CA GLN A 303 -9.37 -5.76 -4.22
C GLN A 303 -9.33 -5.82 -2.68
N LYS A 304 -9.95 -4.88 -1.97
CA LYS A 304 -10.00 -4.88 -0.50
C LYS A 304 -10.85 -6.02 0.06
N PHE A 305 -11.93 -6.41 -0.61
CA PHE A 305 -12.70 -7.61 -0.27
C PHE A 305 -11.87 -8.91 -0.38
N LEU A 306 -11.07 -9.03 -1.44
CA LEU A 306 -10.15 -10.16 -1.62
C LEU A 306 -9.00 -10.14 -0.59
N GLN A 307 -8.44 -8.96 -0.31
CA GLN A 307 -7.38 -8.75 0.68
C GLN A 307 -7.84 -9.11 2.10
N ALA A 308 -9.02 -8.65 2.52
CA ALA A 308 -9.58 -8.96 3.85
C ALA A 308 -9.65 -10.47 4.14
N GLN A 309 -9.86 -11.29 3.10
CA GLN A 309 -9.93 -12.75 3.19
C GLN A 309 -8.57 -13.44 2.99
N SER A 310 -7.48 -12.67 2.97
CA SER A 310 -6.13 -13.16 2.69
C SER A 310 -5.93 -13.77 1.29
N VAL A 311 -6.72 -13.36 0.30
CA VAL A 311 -6.65 -13.84 -1.09
C VAL A 311 -6.15 -12.73 -2.02
N VAL A 312 -4.86 -12.41 -1.94
CA VAL A 312 -4.28 -11.26 -2.70
C VAL A 312 -3.66 -11.67 -4.03
N ALA A 313 -3.13 -12.89 -4.13
CA ALA A 313 -2.40 -13.37 -5.31
C ALA A 313 -3.18 -13.28 -6.64
N PRO A 314 -4.50 -13.61 -6.71
CA PRO A 314 -5.26 -13.49 -7.94
C PRO A 314 -5.27 -12.06 -8.50
N SER A 315 -5.45 -11.04 -7.66
CA SER A 315 -5.40 -9.64 -8.09
C SER A 315 -4.04 -9.29 -8.70
N ALA A 316 -2.94 -9.84 -8.16
CA ALA A 316 -1.61 -9.59 -8.68
C ALA A 316 -1.39 -10.18 -10.08
N TYR A 317 -1.85 -11.42 -10.29
CA TYR A 317 -1.78 -12.06 -11.61
C TYR A 317 -2.67 -11.37 -12.64
N ILE A 318 -3.89 -10.97 -12.24
CA ILE A 318 -4.81 -10.22 -13.10
C ILE A 318 -4.20 -8.88 -13.51
N SER A 319 -3.68 -8.10 -12.55
CA SER A 319 -3.02 -6.83 -12.86
C SER A 319 -1.81 -7.03 -13.78
N ALA A 320 -0.97 -8.06 -13.55
CA ALA A 320 0.20 -8.33 -14.38
C ALA A 320 -0.19 -8.68 -15.82
N ALA A 321 -1.18 -9.54 -16.00
CA ALA A 321 -1.72 -9.88 -17.32
C ALA A 321 -2.33 -8.65 -18.01
N ALA A 322 -3.05 -7.81 -17.26
CA ALA A 322 -3.64 -6.58 -17.79
C ALA A 322 -2.58 -5.58 -18.25
N LEU A 323 -1.45 -5.44 -17.54
CA LEU A 323 -0.34 -4.58 -17.99
C LEU A 323 0.27 -5.07 -19.30
N ILE A 324 0.50 -6.38 -19.44
CA ILE A 324 1.03 -6.97 -20.69
C ILE A 324 0.05 -6.71 -21.83
N LEU A 325 -1.23 -7.00 -21.60
CA LEU A 325 -2.30 -6.75 -22.58
C LEU A 325 -2.36 -5.26 -22.94
N GLN A 326 -2.27 -4.37 -21.96
CA GLN A 326 -2.27 -2.92 -22.18
C GLN A 326 -1.12 -2.50 -23.10
N ILE A 327 0.11 -2.96 -22.84
CA ILE A 327 1.28 -2.61 -23.66
C ILE A 327 1.06 -3.05 -25.11
N LEU A 328 0.58 -4.28 -25.32
CA LEU A 328 0.30 -4.81 -26.66
C LEU A 328 -0.81 -4.02 -27.36
N LEU A 329 -1.94 -3.80 -26.69
CA LEU A 329 -3.06 -3.05 -27.25
C LEU A 329 -2.71 -1.58 -27.50
N THR A 330 -1.88 -0.96 -26.66
CA THR A 330 -1.42 0.42 -26.85
C THR A 330 -0.53 0.49 -28.08
N TRP A 331 0.39 -0.47 -28.24
CA TRP A 331 1.21 -0.55 -29.45
C TRP A 331 0.36 -0.70 -30.72
N THR A 332 -0.65 -1.59 -30.71
CA THR A 332 -1.55 -1.77 -31.86
C THR A 332 -2.37 -0.52 -32.15
N THR A 333 -3.00 0.08 -31.15
CA THR A 333 -3.87 1.25 -31.36
C THR A 333 -3.09 2.48 -31.79
N VAL A 334 -1.87 2.66 -31.27
CA VAL A 334 -1.01 3.80 -31.62
C VAL A 334 -0.36 3.63 -32.99
N TYR A 335 0.29 2.49 -33.27
CA TYR A 335 1.10 2.33 -34.48
C TYR A 335 0.39 1.66 -35.65
N VAL A 336 -0.61 0.80 -35.40
CA VAL A 336 -1.34 0.09 -36.47
C VAL A 336 -2.64 0.80 -36.83
N MET A 337 -3.38 1.28 -35.83
CA MET A 337 -4.67 1.95 -36.04
C MET A 337 -4.59 3.48 -36.10
N ASP A 338 -3.40 4.05 -35.86
CA ASP A 338 -3.12 5.49 -35.87
C ASP A 338 -4.10 6.33 -35.04
N MET A 339 -4.53 5.79 -33.89
CA MET A 339 -5.48 6.47 -32.98
C MET A 339 -4.81 7.54 -32.10
N GLY A 340 -3.48 7.69 -32.21
CA GLY A 340 -2.67 8.66 -31.50
C GLY A 340 -2.92 8.68 -29.98
N LEU A 341 -2.96 9.90 -29.41
CA LEU A 341 -3.12 10.14 -27.97
C LEU A 341 -4.44 9.57 -27.40
N MET A 342 -5.51 9.55 -28.18
CA MET A 342 -6.80 9.01 -27.75
C MET A 342 -6.78 7.48 -27.66
N GLY A 343 -6.05 6.81 -28.57
CA GLY A 343 -5.83 5.36 -28.49
C GLY A 343 -5.21 4.95 -27.15
N ILE A 344 -4.21 5.71 -26.69
CA ILE A 344 -3.57 5.49 -25.39
C ILE A 344 -4.57 5.63 -24.24
N ALA A 345 -5.41 6.68 -24.25
CA ALA A 345 -6.42 6.89 -23.22
C ALA A 345 -7.43 5.74 -23.15
N TYR A 346 -7.96 5.33 -24.31
CA TYR A 346 -8.96 4.25 -24.37
C TYR A 346 -8.39 2.91 -23.93
N VAL A 347 -7.17 2.56 -24.37
CA VAL A 347 -6.55 1.30 -23.96
C VAL A 347 -6.27 1.28 -22.46
N LEU A 348 -5.84 2.40 -21.86
CA LEU A 348 -5.65 2.49 -20.42
C LEU A 348 -6.97 2.26 -19.66
N THR A 349 -8.04 2.96 -20.07
CA THR A 349 -9.38 2.78 -19.50
C THR A 349 -9.90 1.35 -19.65
N ILE A 350 -9.76 0.75 -20.84
CA ILE A 350 -10.17 -0.64 -21.11
C ILE A 350 -9.39 -1.61 -20.23
N SER A 351 -8.09 -1.39 -20.04
CA SER A 351 -7.24 -2.27 -19.22
C SER A 351 -7.70 -2.29 -17.76
N TRP A 352 -8.12 -1.15 -17.21
CA TRP A 352 -8.73 -1.09 -15.88
C TRP A 352 -10.07 -1.84 -15.81
N TRP A 353 -10.91 -1.74 -16.84
CA TRP A 353 -12.15 -2.52 -16.91
C TRP A 353 -11.91 -4.02 -17.09
N VAL A 354 -10.84 -4.42 -17.78
CA VAL A 354 -10.42 -5.83 -17.85
C VAL A 354 -10.01 -6.35 -16.47
N ILE A 355 -9.28 -5.56 -15.68
CA ILE A 355 -8.95 -5.89 -14.28
C ILE A 355 -10.23 -6.07 -13.47
N VAL A 356 -11.14 -5.10 -13.53
CA VAL A 356 -12.43 -5.14 -12.81
C VAL A 356 -13.24 -6.37 -13.21
N GLY A 357 -13.44 -6.58 -14.51
CA GLY A 357 -14.20 -7.72 -15.02
C GLY A 357 -13.61 -9.06 -14.59
N SER A 358 -12.28 -9.18 -14.64
CA SER A 358 -11.57 -10.40 -14.20
C SER A 358 -11.69 -10.64 -12.70
N GLN A 359 -11.59 -9.59 -11.87
CA GLN A 359 -11.76 -9.70 -10.43
C GLN A 359 -13.20 -10.04 -10.04
N CYS A 360 -14.19 -9.37 -10.63
CA CYS A 360 -15.60 -9.66 -10.40
C CYS A 360 -15.97 -11.08 -10.84
N PHE A 361 -15.47 -11.51 -12.00
CA PHE A 361 -15.64 -12.89 -12.48
C PHE A 361 -15.03 -13.91 -11.51
N TYR A 362 -13.81 -13.66 -11.02
CA TYR A 362 -13.16 -14.51 -10.03
C TYR A 362 -13.97 -14.61 -8.73
N ILE A 363 -14.49 -13.48 -8.23
CA ILE A 363 -15.34 -13.44 -7.03
C ILE A 363 -16.65 -14.21 -7.23
N ALA A 364 -17.28 -14.07 -8.40
CA ALA A 364 -18.57 -14.68 -8.69
C ALA A 364 -18.50 -16.21 -8.92
N VAL A 365 -17.42 -16.69 -9.56
CA VAL A 365 -17.29 -18.10 -9.98
C VAL A 365 -16.53 -18.95 -8.96
N SER A 366 -15.60 -18.37 -8.20
CA SER A 366 -14.74 -19.18 -7.32
C SER A 366 -15.55 -19.79 -6.16
N PRO A 367 -15.42 -21.11 -5.90
CA PRO A 367 -16.13 -21.76 -4.80
C PRO A 367 -15.72 -21.22 -3.42
N LYS A 368 -14.53 -20.59 -3.33
CA LYS A 368 -14.03 -19.98 -2.08
C LYS A 368 -14.93 -18.87 -1.55
N PHE A 369 -15.61 -18.14 -2.44
CA PHE A 369 -16.40 -16.97 -2.05
C PHE A 369 -17.89 -17.27 -1.92
N ARG A 370 -18.31 -18.54 -2.05
CA ARG A 370 -19.74 -18.91 -2.00
C ARG A 370 -20.43 -18.48 -0.69
N HIS A 371 -19.70 -18.43 0.42
CA HIS A 371 -20.21 -18.00 1.72
C HIS A 371 -20.06 -16.49 1.96
N THR A 372 -19.17 -15.82 1.23
CA THR A 372 -18.90 -14.38 1.39
C THR A 372 -19.60 -13.52 0.35
N TRP A 373 -19.95 -14.12 -0.79
CA TRP A 373 -20.65 -13.50 -1.91
C TRP A 373 -21.93 -14.28 -2.21
N THR A 374 -23.05 -13.79 -1.70
CA THR A 374 -24.39 -14.39 -1.87
C THR A 374 -25.20 -13.72 -2.98
N GLY A 375 -24.53 -13.02 -3.90
CA GLY A 375 -25.16 -12.22 -4.96
C GLY A 375 -25.55 -10.81 -4.52
N LEU A 376 -26.23 -10.09 -5.41
CA LEU A 376 -26.67 -8.71 -5.18
C LEU A 376 -27.76 -8.65 -4.12
N SER A 377 -27.66 -7.70 -3.19
CA SER A 377 -28.58 -7.55 -2.08
C SER A 377 -29.01 -6.11 -1.90
N TRP A 378 -30.31 -5.89 -1.67
CA TRP A 378 -30.87 -4.58 -1.35
C TRP A 378 -30.33 -3.98 -0.04
N ARG A 379 -29.79 -4.79 0.87
CA ARG A 379 -29.12 -4.32 2.11
C ARG A 379 -27.89 -3.45 1.83
N SER A 380 -27.32 -3.53 0.63
CA SER A 380 -26.19 -2.69 0.22
C SER A 380 -26.55 -1.20 0.14
N PHE A 381 -27.82 -0.86 -0.06
CA PHE A 381 -28.31 0.54 -0.09
C PHE A 381 -28.62 1.12 1.29
N GLN A 382 -28.58 0.31 2.35
CA GLN A 382 -28.75 0.78 3.73
C GLN A 382 -27.43 1.30 4.30
N GLY A 383 -27.48 2.32 5.16
CA GLY A 383 -26.30 2.82 5.87
C GLY A 383 -25.23 3.49 5.01
N LEU A 384 -25.57 3.94 3.78
CA LEU A 384 -24.63 4.58 2.84
C LEU A 384 -23.93 5.80 3.45
N TRP A 385 -24.66 6.64 4.19
CA TRP A 385 -24.11 7.83 4.83
C TRP A 385 -23.08 7.50 5.92
N SER A 386 -23.36 6.49 6.74
CA SER A 386 -22.43 6.02 7.77
C SER A 386 -21.16 5.45 7.14
N PHE A 387 -21.29 4.72 6.02
CA PHE A 387 -20.14 4.20 5.29
C PHE A 387 -19.34 5.34 4.63
N PHE A 388 -20.04 6.31 4.03
CA PHE A 388 -19.43 7.50 3.46
C PHE A 388 -18.61 8.27 4.50
N LYS A 389 -19.14 8.52 5.71
CA LYS A 389 -18.39 9.17 6.78
C LYS A 389 -17.11 8.42 7.17
N LEU A 390 -17.19 7.10 7.29
CA LEU A 390 -16.04 6.25 7.63
C LEU A 390 -14.97 6.32 6.51
N SER A 391 -15.39 6.05 5.27
CA SER A 391 -14.52 6.06 4.09
C SER A 391 -13.94 7.43 3.78
N ALA A 392 -14.68 8.52 4.01
CA ALA A 392 -14.18 9.88 3.87
C ALA A 392 -13.03 10.16 4.84
N GLY A 393 -13.11 9.69 6.09
CA GLY A 393 -12.02 9.82 7.06
C GLY A 393 -10.72 9.17 6.59
N SER A 394 -10.82 7.98 6.01
CA SER A 394 -9.67 7.28 5.41
C SER A 394 -9.14 7.98 4.15
N ALA A 395 -10.03 8.48 3.30
CA ALA A 395 -9.65 9.25 2.13
C ALA A 395 -8.87 10.51 2.51
N VAL A 396 -9.38 11.28 3.47
CA VAL A 396 -8.73 12.49 3.99
C VAL A 396 -7.36 12.15 4.57
N MET A 397 -7.24 11.08 5.37
CA MET A 397 -5.96 10.64 5.93
C MET A 397 -4.90 10.42 4.84
N ILE A 398 -5.22 9.66 3.78
CA ILE A 398 -4.30 9.37 2.67
C ILE A 398 -4.05 10.61 1.80
N CYS A 399 -5.08 11.40 1.50
CA CYS A 399 -4.93 12.63 0.71
C CYS A 399 -4.01 13.63 1.39
N LEU A 400 -4.11 13.80 2.72
CA LEU A 400 -3.22 14.68 3.49
C LEU A 400 -1.75 14.23 3.39
N GLU A 401 -1.49 12.92 3.43
CA GLU A 401 -0.14 12.35 3.24
C GLU A 401 0.39 12.63 1.82
N MET A 402 -0.43 12.38 0.81
CA MET A 402 -0.05 12.62 -0.58
C MET A 402 0.21 14.11 -0.85
N TRP A 403 -0.69 14.99 -0.44
CA TRP A 403 -0.60 16.43 -0.68
C TRP A 403 0.56 17.08 0.05
N TYR A 404 0.90 16.60 1.25
CA TYR A 404 2.05 17.12 1.99
C TYR A 404 3.34 17.08 1.17
N SER A 405 3.65 15.93 0.55
CA SER A 405 4.83 15.79 -0.30
C SER A 405 4.79 16.71 -1.53
N GLN A 406 3.61 16.88 -2.14
CA GLN A 406 3.44 17.70 -3.34
C GLN A 406 3.59 19.19 -3.04
N ILE A 407 3.07 19.65 -1.90
CA ILE A 407 3.21 21.04 -1.45
C ILE A 407 4.69 21.39 -1.28
N LEU A 408 5.48 20.50 -0.66
CA LEU A 408 6.89 20.76 -0.44
C LEU A 408 7.69 20.76 -1.75
N VAL A 409 7.37 19.89 -2.71
CA VAL A 409 7.96 19.94 -4.05
C VAL A 409 7.62 21.25 -4.76
N LEU A 410 6.37 21.72 -4.65
CA LEU A 410 5.95 23.00 -5.22
C LEU A 410 6.70 24.18 -4.60
N LEU A 411 6.86 24.19 -3.28
CA LEU A 411 7.64 25.20 -2.58
C LEU A 411 9.11 25.20 -3.02
N ALA A 412 9.68 24.03 -3.34
CA ALA A 412 11.03 23.96 -3.89
C ALA A 412 11.15 24.58 -5.28
N GLY A 413 10.05 24.63 -6.06
CA GLY A 413 10.01 25.34 -7.34
C GLY A 413 10.04 26.87 -7.21
N LEU A 414 9.88 27.42 -6.00
CA LEU A 414 9.97 28.87 -5.74
C LEU A 414 11.36 29.31 -5.25
N LEU A 415 12.34 28.41 -5.21
CA LEU A 415 13.71 28.70 -4.79
C LEU A 415 14.50 29.48 -5.85
N LYS A 416 15.59 30.13 -5.43
CA LYS A 416 16.45 30.99 -6.28
C LYS A 416 17.06 30.26 -7.49
N ASP A 417 17.29 28.95 -7.39
CA ASP A 417 17.73 28.08 -8.50
C ASP A 417 16.75 26.90 -8.67
N PRO A 418 15.59 27.14 -9.33
CA PRO A 418 14.52 26.17 -9.39
C PRO A 418 14.88 24.97 -10.25
N ALA A 419 15.59 25.16 -11.37
CA ALA A 419 15.90 24.08 -12.30
C ALA A 419 16.74 22.99 -11.64
N ARG A 420 17.87 23.37 -11.04
CA ARG A 420 18.76 22.41 -10.36
C ARG A 420 18.10 21.74 -9.16
N SER A 421 17.34 22.51 -8.38
CA SER A 421 16.63 22.01 -7.19
C SER A 421 15.53 21.01 -7.58
N LEU A 422 14.74 21.34 -8.59
CA LEU A 422 13.63 20.49 -9.05
C LEU A 422 14.12 19.22 -9.74
N ASP A 423 15.17 19.29 -10.55
CA ASP A 423 15.72 18.10 -11.22
C ASP A 423 16.26 17.09 -10.22
N SER A 424 17.06 17.56 -9.26
CA SER A 424 17.63 16.70 -8.21
C SER A 424 16.56 16.14 -7.26
N LEU A 425 15.56 16.95 -6.90
CA LEU A 425 14.40 16.49 -6.13
C LEU A 425 13.55 15.48 -6.89
N SER A 426 13.30 15.70 -8.18
CA SER A 426 12.50 14.79 -9.02
C SER A 426 13.16 13.40 -9.11
N ILE A 427 14.48 13.33 -9.30
CA ILE A 427 15.23 12.07 -9.28
C ILE A 427 15.10 11.39 -7.90
N CYS A 428 15.27 12.14 -6.82
CA CYS A 428 15.15 11.60 -5.48
C CYS A 428 13.72 11.08 -5.16
N MET A 429 12.70 11.86 -5.50
CA MET A 429 11.29 11.48 -5.34
C MET A 429 10.95 10.27 -6.21
N SER A 430 11.62 10.10 -7.34
CA SER A 430 11.50 8.90 -8.17
C SER A 430 11.98 7.65 -7.44
N ILE A 431 13.16 7.72 -6.80
CA ILE A 431 13.70 6.63 -5.99
C ILE A 431 12.82 6.38 -4.76
N SER A 432 12.38 7.46 -4.08
CA SER A 432 11.49 7.35 -2.93
C SER A 432 10.15 6.71 -3.29
N ALA A 433 9.59 7.00 -4.47
CA ALA A 433 8.34 6.39 -4.92
C ALA A 433 8.46 4.87 -5.09
N LEU A 434 9.64 4.35 -5.46
CA LEU A 434 9.87 2.91 -5.57
C LEU A 434 9.84 2.22 -4.20
N SER A 435 10.59 2.76 -3.23
CA SER A 435 10.60 2.27 -1.85
C SER A 435 9.21 2.40 -1.19
N PHE A 436 8.48 3.46 -1.52
CA PHE A 436 7.14 3.69 -0.99
C PHE A 436 6.15 2.58 -1.39
N MET A 437 6.27 1.99 -2.59
CA MET A 437 5.38 0.89 -3.02
C MET A 437 5.55 -0.38 -2.18
N VAL A 438 6.77 -0.66 -1.72
CA VAL A 438 7.03 -1.75 -0.78
C VAL A 438 6.29 -1.49 0.53
N SER A 439 6.40 -0.27 1.04
CA SER A 439 5.77 0.17 2.28
C SER A 439 4.24 0.16 2.21
N VAL A 440 3.65 0.54 1.07
CA VAL A 440 2.20 0.46 0.82
C VAL A 440 1.71 -1.00 0.79
N GLY A 441 2.51 -1.93 0.28
CA GLY A 441 2.17 -3.34 0.34
C GLY A 441 2.18 -3.91 1.77
N PHE A 442 3.13 -3.48 2.61
CA PHE A 442 3.11 -3.81 4.05
C PHE A 442 1.96 -3.12 4.80
N ASN A 443 1.61 -1.88 4.43
CA ASN A 443 0.42 -1.19 4.93
C ASN A 443 -0.86 -2.04 4.71
N ALA A 444 -1.07 -2.55 3.49
CA ALA A 444 -2.20 -3.42 3.20
C ALA A 444 -2.12 -4.74 3.99
N ALA A 445 -0.95 -5.37 4.06
CA ALA A 445 -0.79 -6.64 4.76
C ALA A 445 -1.08 -6.52 6.28
N VAL A 446 -0.51 -5.51 6.95
CA VAL A 446 -0.74 -5.31 8.38
C VAL A 446 -2.17 -4.87 8.66
N SER A 447 -2.79 -4.09 7.76
CA SER A 447 -4.19 -3.69 7.89
C SER A 447 -5.10 -4.91 7.90
N VAL A 448 -4.94 -5.84 6.96
CA VAL A 448 -5.68 -7.12 6.93
C VAL A 448 -5.43 -7.95 8.18
N ARG A 449 -4.16 -8.13 8.60
CA ARG A 449 -3.82 -8.94 9.77
C ARG A 449 -4.47 -8.37 11.03
N THR A 450 -4.27 -7.09 11.30
CA THR A 450 -4.83 -6.42 12.48
C THR A 450 -6.35 -6.41 12.46
N SER A 451 -7.01 -6.13 11.33
CA SER A 451 -8.47 -6.18 11.25
C SER A 451 -9.02 -7.58 11.50
N ASN A 452 -8.36 -8.62 10.95
CA ASN A 452 -8.81 -10.01 11.10
C ASN A 452 -8.63 -10.50 12.54
N GLU A 453 -7.48 -10.23 13.17
CA GLU A 453 -7.24 -10.64 14.55
C GLU A 453 -8.15 -9.88 15.55
N LEU A 454 -8.39 -8.58 15.33
CA LEU A 454 -9.35 -7.82 16.12
C LEU A 454 -10.78 -8.38 15.97
N GLY A 455 -11.19 -8.72 14.74
CA GLY A 455 -12.47 -9.36 14.47
C GLY A 455 -12.62 -10.74 15.12
N ALA A 456 -11.55 -11.52 15.14
CA ALA A 456 -11.50 -12.85 15.76
C ALA A 456 -11.48 -12.80 17.30
N GLY A 457 -11.24 -11.63 17.88
CA GLY A 457 -11.11 -11.46 19.33
C GLY A 457 -9.75 -11.87 19.87
N ASN A 458 -8.69 -11.71 19.08
CA ASN A 458 -7.32 -12.11 19.37
C ASN A 458 -6.42 -10.87 19.61
N PRO A 459 -6.47 -10.26 20.81
CA PRO A 459 -5.77 -9.00 21.08
C PRO A 459 -4.24 -9.14 21.03
N LYS A 460 -3.68 -10.28 21.48
CA LYS A 460 -2.22 -10.48 21.48
C LYS A 460 -1.68 -10.70 20.07
N SER A 461 -2.44 -11.40 19.23
CA SER A 461 -2.11 -11.61 17.82
C SER A 461 -2.14 -10.29 17.07
N ALA A 462 -3.15 -9.45 17.29
CA ALA A 462 -3.22 -8.12 16.70
C ALA A 462 -1.98 -7.27 17.08
N LEU A 463 -1.65 -7.20 18.38
CA LEU A 463 -0.45 -6.52 18.88
C LEU A 463 0.83 -7.08 18.25
N PHE A 464 0.97 -8.41 18.21
CA PHE A 464 2.16 -9.09 17.73
C PHE A 464 2.34 -8.90 16.21
N SER A 465 1.27 -8.99 15.44
CA SER A 465 1.22 -8.68 14.01
C SER A 465 1.68 -7.26 13.73
N THR A 466 1.17 -6.28 14.48
CA THR A 466 1.56 -4.86 14.34
C THR A 466 3.06 -4.65 14.52
N TRP A 467 3.64 -5.15 15.62
CA TRP A 467 5.06 -4.93 15.89
C TRP A 467 5.97 -5.75 14.97
N THR A 468 5.56 -6.97 14.60
CA THR A 468 6.30 -7.79 13.65
C THR A 468 6.36 -7.11 12.28
N ALA A 469 5.22 -6.65 11.76
CA ALA A 469 5.18 -5.95 10.48
C ALA A 469 5.98 -4.64 10.50
N THR A 470 5.87 -3.86 11.58
CA THR A 470 6.62 -2.61 11.74
C THR A 470 8.13 -2.86 11.76
N PHE A 471 8.58 -3.89 12.49
CA PHE A 471 10.00 -4.25 12.56
C PHE A 471 10.54 -4.76 11.22
N VAL A 472 9.80 -5.63 10.53
CA VAL A 472 10.20 -6.17 9.23
C VAL A 472 10.31 -5.05 8.19
N SER A 473 9.32 -4.17 8.14
CA SER A 473 9.33 -3.02 7.22
C SER A 473 10.49 -2.07 7.53
N PHE A 474 10.75 -1.79 8.81
CA PHE A 474 11.91 -1.01 9.22
C PHE A 474 13.24 -1.62 8.75
N VAL A 475 13.44 -2.93 8.92
CA VAL A 475 14.66 -3.61 8.46
C VAL A 475 14.82 -3.53 6.94
N ILE A 476 13.73 -3.70 6.19
CA ILE A 476 13.75 -3.57 4.72
C ILE A 476 14.12 -2.14 4.33
N SER A 477 13.48 -1.13 4.91
CA SER A 477 13.75 0.27 4.60
C SER A 477 15.14 0.74 5.02
N VAL A 478 15.69 0.22 6.13
CA VAL A 478 17.10 0.45 6.49
C VAL A 478 18.02 -0.16 5.44
N THR A 479 17.71 -1.36 4.95
CA THR A 479 18.51 -2.00 3.90
C THR A 479 18.46 -1.20 2.60
N GLU A 480 17.29 -0.71 2.20
CA GLU A 480 17.11 0.17 1.03
C GLU A 480 17.87 1.50 1.21
N ALA A 481 17.77 2.13 2.38
CA ALA A 481 18.48 3.36 2.70
C ALA A 481 20.01 3.19 2.66
N LEU A 482 20.53 2.08 3.18
CA LEU A 482 21.95 1.74 3.10
C LEU A 482 22.40 1.53 1.65
N ALA A 483 21.59 0.86 0.83
CA ALA A 483 21.87 0.71 -0.59
C ALA A 483 21.92 2.07 -1.31
N VAL A 484 20.97 2.96 -1.05
CA VAL A 484 20.96 4.32 -1.62
C VAL A 484 22.20 5.12 -1.21
N ILE A 485 22.62 5.04 0.05
CA ILE A 485 23.84 5.71 0.52
C ILE A 485 25.09 5.13 -0.16
N TRP A 486 25.17 3.80 -0.28
CA TRP A 486 26.30 3.13 -0.92
C TRP A 486 26.41 3.56 -2.39
N PHE A 487 25.30 3.56 -3.11
CA PHE A 487 25.27 3.93 -4.54
C PHE A 487 25.07 5.42 -4.80
N ARG A 488 25.18 6.31 -3.78
CA ARG A 488 24.82 7.74 -3.90
C ARG A 488 25.50 8.48 -5.05
N ASN A 489 26.74 8.11 -5.39
CA ASN A 489 27.51 8.77 -6.45
C ASN A 489 27.18 8.23 -7.85
N TYR A 490 26.47 7.10 -7.95
CA TYR A 490 26.21 6.39 -9.21
C TYR A 490 24.72 6.32 -9.56
N VAL A 491 23.84 6.31 -8.56
CA VAL A 491 22.40 6.12 -8.73
C VAL A 491 21.77 7.20 -9.60
N SER A 492 22.28 8.44 -9.54
CA SER A 492 21.80 9.56 -10.34
C SER A 492 22.14 9.43 -11.82
N TYR A 493 23.24 8.77 -12.17
CA TYR A 493 23.66 8.58 -13.57
C TYR A 493 22.76 7.64 -14.34
N ILE A 494 21.92 6.88 -13.64
CA ILE A 494 20.83 6.14 -14.27
C ILE A 494 19.85 7.14 -14.89
N PHE A 495 19.59 8.29 -14.26
CA PHE A 495 18.56 9.25 -14.66
C PHE A 495 19.07 10.43 -15.50
N THR A 496 20.32 10.84 -15.29
CA THR A 496 20.90 12.03 -15.95
C THR A 496 22.36 11.84 -16.28
N SER A 497 22.78 12.40 -17.41
CA SER A 497 24.20 12.46 -17.82
C SER A 497 24.90 13.75 -17.31
N ASP A 498 24.13 14.67 -16.70
CA ASP A 498 24.65 15.94 -16.18
C ASP A 498 25.35 15.73 -14.83
N ALA A 499 26.64 16.07 -14.77
CA ALA A 499 27.48 15.93 -13.58
C ALA A 499 27.04 16.86 -12.43
N ASP A 500 26.50 18.04 -12.73
CA ASP A 500 26.05 19.00 -11.72
C ASP A 500 24.76 18.57 -11.05
N VAL A 501 23.85 17.96 -11.82
CA VAL A 501 22.62 17.34 -11.29
C VAL A 501 22.96 16.07 -10.53
N ALA A 502 23.86 15.24 -11.05
CA ALA A 502 24.31 14.02 -10.36
C ALA A 502 24.94 14.34 -8.98
N LYS A 503 25.77 15.38 -8.90
CA LYS A 503 26.34 15.85 -7.63
C LYS A 503 25.27 16.34 -6.66
N ALA A 504 24.28 17.10 -7.14
CA ALA A 504 23.18 17.57 -6.31
C ALA A 504 22.33 16.42 -5.75
N VAL A 505 22.08 15.37 -6.55
CA VAL A 505 21.40 14.15 -6.07
C VAL A 505 22.22 13.43 -5.01
N SER A 506 23.54 13.26 -5.21
CA SER A 506 24.43 12.63 -4.23
C SER A 506 24.41 13.37 -2.88
N ASP A 507 24.38 14.70 -2.91
CA ASP A 507 24.26 15.56 -1.72
C ASP A 507 22.91 15.41 -1.00
N LEU A 508 21.85 15.02 -1.72
CA LEU A 508 20.50 14.82 -1.19
C LEU A 508 20.24 13.37 -0.74
N CYS A 509 21.08 12.40 -1.16
CA CYS A 509 20.95 10.99 -0.77
C CYS A 509 20.85 10.76 0.75
N PRO A 510 21.52 11.50 1.65
CA PRO A 510 21.31 11.35 3.09
C PRO A 510 19.88 11.70 3.54
N PHE A 511 19.29 12.75 2.97
CA PHE A 511 17.89 13.13 3.23
C PHE A 511 16.93 12.07 2.67
N LEU A 512 17.23 11.55 1.49
CA LEU A 512 16.48 10.45 0.88
C LEU A 512 16.53 9.18 1.74
N ALA A 513 17.69 8.81 2.28
CA ALA A 513 17.85 7.66 3.15
C ALA A 513 17.01 7.76 4.42
N ILE A 514 17.00 8.92 5.07
CA ILE A 514 16.13 9.17 6.25
C ILE A 514 14.65 9.09 5.83
N THR A 515 14.30 9.67 4.68
CA THR A 515 12.94 9.64 4.14
C THR A 515 12.47 8.21 3.87
N ILE A 516 13.32 7.36 3.29
CA ILE A 516 13.04 5.94 3.04
C ILE A 516 12.78 5.20 4.36
N ILE A 517 13.59 5.43 5.39
CA ILE A 517 13.39 4.79 6.71
C ILE A 517 12.05 5.21 7.32
N LEU A 518 11.73 6.51 7.32
CA LEU A 518 10.46 7.01 7.83
C LEU A 518 9.26 6.47 7.04
N ASN A 519 9.38 6.47 5.71
CA ASN A 519 8.38 5.91 4.80
C ASN A 519 8.27 4.38 4.92
N GLY A 520 9.21 3.70 5.56
CA GLY A 520 9.11 2.29 5.90
C GLY A 520 8.22 2.01 7.11
N ILE A 521 8.23 2.92 8.09
CA ILE A 521 7.52 2.76 9.35
C ILE A 521 6.11 3.35 9.24
N GLN A 522 6.03 4.60 8.75
CA GLN A 522 4.81 5.39 8.78
C GLN A 522 3.62 4.74 8.06
N PRO A 523 3.75 4.23 6.81
CA PRO A 523 2.65 3.58 6.12
C PRO A 523 2.19 2.33 6.85
N VAL A 524 3.09 1.56 7.47
CA VAL A 524 2.70 0.36 8.25
C VAL A 524 1.85 0.77 9.44
N LEU A 525 2.22 1.81 10.17
CA LEU A 525 1.41 2.33 11.27
C LEU A 525 0.07 2.91 10.81
N SER A 526 0.04 3.60 9.66
CA SER A 526 -1.24 4.01 9.04
C SER A 526 -2.09 2.79 8.65
N GLY A 527 -1.48 1.67 8.23
CA GLY A 527 -2.17 0.41 7.96
C GLY A 527 -2.77 -0.21 9.22
N VAL A 528 -2.05 -0.18 10.35
CA VAL A 528 -2.57 -0.58 11.66
C VAL A 528 -3.77 0.29 12.06
N ALA A 529 -3.67 1.60 11.85
CA ALA A 529 -4.77 2.52 12.12
C ALA A 529 -6.00 2.24 11.23
N VAL A 530 -5.81 1.86 9.96
CA VAL A 530 -6.90 1.38 9.11
C VAL A 530 -7.50 0.09 9.67
N GLY A 531 -6.69 -0.91 10.02
CA GLY A 531 -7.17 -2.17 10.58
C GLY A 531 -7.95 -2.03 11.90
N CYS A 532 -7.54 -1.09 12.76
CA CYS A 532 -8.23 -0.77 14.03
C CYS A 532 -9.45 0.16 13.81
N GLY A 533 -9.43 0.96 12.75
CA GLY A 533 -10.45 1.98 12.44
C GLY A 533 -10.18 3.35 13.09
N TRP A 534 -8.92 3.72 13.29
CA TRP A 534 -8.47 5.01 13.84
C TRP A 534 -8.21 6.09 12.77
N GLN A 535 -8.70 5.90 11.56
CA GLN A 535 -8.38 6.73 10.38
C GLN A 535 -8.63 8.23 10.63
N THR A 536 -9.74 8.58 11.28
CA THR A 536 -10.07 9.98 11.62
C THR A 536 -9.07 10.58 12.62
N TYR A 537 -8.63 9.81 13.62
CA TYR A 537 -7.62 10.25 14.57
C TYR A 537 -6.29 10.51 13.85
N VAL A 538 -5.85 9.59 13.01
CA VAL A 538 -4.62 9.75 12.23
C VAL A 538 -4.71 10.94 11.26
N ALA A 539 -5.87 11.19 10.65
CA ALA A 539 -6.07 12.39 9.83
C ALA A 539 -5.81 13.69 10.63
N TYR A 540 -6.27 13.81 11.87
CA TYR A 540 -5.97 14.96 12.72
C TYR A 540 -4.48 15.08 13.05
N VAL A 541 -3.82 13.95 13.32
CA VAL A 541 -2.36 13.91 13.55
C VAL A 541 -1.62 14.38 12.29
N ASN A 542 -2.05 13.95 11.09
CA ASN A 542 -1.47 14.37 9.82
C ASN A 542 -1.60 15.88 9.62
N VAL A 543 -2.77 16.47 9.89
CA VAL A 543 -2.96 17.93 9.83
C VAL A 543 -1.96 18.66 10.73
N GLY A 544 -1.84 18.24 11.99
CA GLY A 544 -0.92 18.86 12.94
C GLY A 544 0.55 18.72 12.53
N CYS A 545 1.00 17.51 12.21
CA CYS A 545 2.41 17.26 11.94
C CYS A 545 2.86 17.84 10.60
N TYR A 546 2.06 17.70 9.56
CA TYR A 546 2.46 18.10 8.21
C TYR A 546 2.20 19.57 7.94
N TYR A 547 1.01 20.06 8.28
CA TYR A 547 0.56 21.39 7.85
C TYR A 547 0.85 22.47 8.88
N VAL A 548 0.76 22.14 10.17
CA VAL A 548 1.06 23.12 11.25
C VAL A 548 2.56 23.18 11.56
N VAL A 549 3.28 22.06 11.43
CA VAL A 549 4.72 22.00 11.78
C VAL A 549 5.59 21.83 10.53
N GLY A 550 5.39 20.76 9.76
CA GLY A 550 6.27 20.37 8.65
C GLY A 550 6.43 21.43 7.57
N ILE A 551 5.32 21.96 7.04
CA ILE A 551 5.34 23.01 6.00
C ILE A 551 6.00 24.30 6.52
N PRO A 552 5.59 24.88 7.67
CA PRO A 552 6.24 26.09 8.19
C PRO A 552 7.73 25.93 8.45
N VAL A 553 8.16 24.80 9.04
CA VAL A 553 9.59 24.52 9.27
C VAL A 553 10.34 24.42 7.95
N GLY A 554 9.77 23.75 6.94
CA GLY A 554 10.35 23.67 5.61
C GLY A 554 10.50 25.02 4.93
N CYS A 555 9.49 25.90 5.05
CA CYS A 555 9.54 27.26 4.52
C CYS A 555 10.61 28.12 5.21
N ILE A 556 10.69 28.06 6.56
CA ILE A 556 11.67 28.83 7.32
C ILE A 556 13.09 28.39 6.95
N LEU A 557 13.37 27.09 6.95
CA LEU A 557 14.69 26.56 6.61
C LEU A 557 15.05 26.79 5.14
N GLY A 558 14.09 26.62 4.23
CA GLY A 558 14.30 26.76 2.79
C GLY A 558 14.52 28.20 2.34
N PHE A 559 13.68 29.14 2.81
CA PHE A 559 13.68 30.53 2.35
C PHE A 559 14.39 31.50 3.29
N THR A 560 14.26 31.34 4.62
CA THR A 560 14.83 32.32 5.57
C THR A 560 16.30 32.01 5.89
N PHE A 561 16.64 30.74 6.07
CA PHE A 561 18.02 30.29 6.31
C PHE A 561 18.79 29.94 5.03
N ASP A 562 18.20 30.15 3.85
CA ASP A 562 18.81 29.89 2.53
C ASP A 562 19.35 28.45 2.36
N PHE A 563 18.80 27.45 3.07
CA PHE A 563 19.15 26.03 2.88
C PHE A 563 18.53 25.41 1.64
N GLN A 564 17.79 26.18 0.84
CA GLN A 564 17.22 25.79 -0.45
C GLN A 564 16.47 24.44 -0.36
N ALA A 565 16.69 23.52 -1.32
CA ALA A 565 16.03 22.22 -1.37
C ALA A 565 16.27 21.38 -0.09
N LYS A 566 17.46 21.49 0.52
CA LYS A 566 17.79 20.78 1.76
C LYS A 566 16.92 21.28 2.93
N GLY A 567 16.68 22.58 3.00
CA GLY A 567 15.80 23.18 4.01
C GLY A 567 14.35 22.71 3.90
N ILE A 568 13.80 22.74 2.69
CA ILE A 568 12.43 22.29 2.41
C ILE A 568 12.26 20.80 2.72
N TRP A 569 13.22 19.97 2.31
CA TRP A 569 13.21 18.54 2.59
C TRP A 569 13.37 18.25 4.08
N THR A 570 14.16 19.04 4.81
CA THR A 570 14.24 18.92 6.28
C THR A 570 12.87 19.14 6.92
N GLY A 571 12.09 20.11 6.41
CA GLY A 571 10.69 20.29 6.80
C GLY A 571 9.82 19.06 6.55
N MET A 572 10.00 18.41 5.39
CA MET A 572 9.35 17.13 5.07
C MET A 572 9.64 16.09 6.14
N ILE A 573 10.93 15.82 6.37
CA ILE A 573 11.40 14.82 7.34
C ILE A 573 10.91 15.15 8.74
N GLY A 574 10.91 16.42 9.14
CA GLY A 574 10.43 16.84 10.45
C GLY A 574 8.96 16.50 10.68
N GLY A 575 8.10 16.78 9.71
CA GLY A 575 6.67 16.45 9.79
C GLY A 575 6.42 14.94 9.81
N THR A 576 7.05 14.17 8.92
CA THR A 576 6.92 12.70 8.92
C THR A 576 7.50 12.05 10.17
N LEU A 577 8.62 12.55 10.68
CA LEU A 577 9.22 12.05 11.91
C LEU A 577 8.29 12.29 13.11
N MET A 578 7.75 13.51 13.26
CA MET A 578 6.83 13.85 14.34
C MET A 578 5.59 12.96 14.33
N GLN A 579 4.96 12.80 13.16
CA GLN A 579 3.80 11.91 12.99
C GLN A 579 4.17 10.46 13.30
N THR A 580 5.32 9.97 12.81
CA THR A 580 5.79 8.59 13.08
C THR A 580 5.95 8.35 14.58
N LEU A 581 6.55 9.30 15.31
CA LEU A 581 6.72 9.20 16.77
C LEU A 581 5.38 9.18 17.51
N ILE A 582 4.42 10.01 17.09
CA ILE A 582 3.06 10.02 17.66
C ILE A 582 2.36 8.68 17.40
N LEU A 583 2.40 8.16 16.18
CA LEU A 583 1.77 6.88 15.85
C LEU A 583 2.43 5.70 16.57
N LEU A 584 3.76 5.70 16.74
CA LEU A 584 4.47 4.70 17.55
C LEU A 584 4.03 4.76 19.01
N TYR A 585 3.95 5.96 19.58
CA TYR A 585 3.50 6.16 20.97
C TYR A 585 2.06 5.70 21.17
N VAL A 586 1.16 6.08 20.27
CA VAL A 586 -0.26 5.68 20.33
C VAL A 586 -0.37 4.16 20.25
N THR A 587 0.28 3.55 19.25
CA THR A 587 0.26 2.09 19.05
C THR A 587 0.84 1.33 20.25
N TYR A 588 1.88 1.87 20.88
CA TYR A 588 2.46 1.30 22.11
C TYR A 588 1.52 1.40 23.31
N ARG A 589 0.76 2.50 23.43
CA ARG A 589 -0.19 2.75 24.53
C ARG A 589 -1.56 2.11 24.30
N THR A 590 -1.82 1.56 23.12
CA THR A 590 -3.09 0.93 22.77
C THR A 590 -3.40 -0.24 23.70
N ASP A 591 -4.62 -0.21 24.24
CA ASP A 591 -5.21 -1.32 24.97
C ASP A 591 -5.93 -2.24 23.97
N TRP A 592 -5.24 -3.30 23.55
CA TRP A 592 -5.70 -4.18 22.47
C TRP A 592 -6.96 -4.97 22.85
N ASP A 593 -7.21 -5.20 24.13
CA ASP A 593 -8.45 -5.82 24.61
C ASP A 593 -9.65 -4.87 24.35
N LYS A 594 -9.48 -3.56 24.60
CA LYS A 594 -10.52 -2.57 24.27
C LYS A 594 -10.73 -2.38 22.78
N GLU A 595 -9.69 -2.52 21.97
CA GLU A 595 -9.82 -2.47 20.51
C GLU A 595 -10.62 -3.65 19.97
N VAL A 596 -10.44 -4.86 20.53
CA VAL A 596 -11.28 -6.03 20.23
C VAL A 596 -12.75 -5.74 20.58
N GLU A 597 -13.02 -5.18 21.75
CA GLU A 597 -14.40 -4.79 22.12
C GLU A 597 -14.99 -3.76 21.16
N THR A 598 -14.17 -2.80 20.72
CA THR A 598 -14.58 -1.75 19.78
C THR A 598 -14.86 -2.32 18.40
N ALA A 599 -14.03 -3.25 17.91
CA ALA A 599 -14.25 -3.97 16.66
C ALA A 599 -15.56 -4.78 16.72
N ARG A 600 -15.84 -5.48 17.83
CA ARG A 600 -17.11 -6.21 18.02
C ARG A 600 -18.32 -5.26 17.99
N LYS A 601 -18.28 -4.15 18.75
CA LYS A 601 -19.35 -3.14 18.74
C LYS A 601 -19.58 -2.58 17.34
N ARG A 602 -18.50 -2.35 16.59
CA ARG A 602 -18.58 -1.87 15.20
C ARG A 602 -19.37 -2.85 14.35
N LEU A 603 -19.05 -4.15 14.39
CA LEU A 603 -19.76 -5.18 13.63
C LEU A 603 -21.25 -5.27 13.99
N ASP A 604 -21.59 -5.14 15.28
CA ASP A 604 -22.97 -5.18 15.75
C ASP A 604 -23.82 -4.00 15.25
N MET A 605 -23.22 -2.84 14.97
CA MET A 605 -23.95 -1.69 14.39
C MET A 605 -24.38 -1.91 12.94
N TRP A 606 -23.68 -2.79 12.21
CA TRP A 606 -23.89 -2.98 10.78
C TRP A 606 -24.72 -4.21 10.44
N GLU A 607 -24.86 -5.14 11.39
CA GLU A 607 -25.94 -6.11 11.36
C GLU A 607 -27.22 -5.40 11.75
N ASP A 608 -28.02 -5.01 10.76
CA ASP A 608 -29.41 -4.63 10.98
C ASP A 608 -30.09 -5.74 11.79
N LYS A 609 -30.16 -5.59 13.11
CA LYS A 609 -31.05 -6.39 13.94
C LYS A 609 -32.45 -6.10 13.44
N LYS A 610 -32.95 -6.95 12.55
CA LYS A 610 -34.37 -7.23 12.46
C LYS A 610 -34.78 -7.63 13.87
N GLU A 611 -35.52 -6.78 14.55
CA GLU A 611 -36.38 -7.26 15.61
C GLU A 611 -37.19 -8.43 15.00
N PRO A 612 -37.27 -9.59 15.68
CA PRO A 612 -38.16 -10.63 15.21
C PRO A 612 -39.57 -10.04 15.19
N LEU A 613 -40.22 -10.12 14.02
CA LEU A 613 -41.66 -9.87 13.89
C LEU A 613 -42.36 -10.70 14.96
N GLN A 614 -42.80 -10.05 16.04
CA GLN A 614 -43.69 -10.68 17.01
C GLN A 614 -45.02 -10.86 16.30
N SER A 615 -45.33 -12.13 16.06
CA SER A 615 -46.60 -12.68 15.56
C SER A 615 -47.79 -12.26 16.41
#